data_AF-A0A6N8B2D9-F1
#
_entry.id   AF-A0A6N8B2D9-F1
#
_cell.length_a   1.000
_cell.length_b   1.000
_cell.length_c   1.000
_cell.angle_alpha   90.00
_cell.angle_beta   90.00
_cell.angle_gamma   90.00
#
_symmetry.space_group_name_H-M   'P 1'
#
loop_
_entity.id
_entity.type
_entity.pdbx_description
1 polymer ?
#
loop_
_entity_poly.entity_id
_entity_poly.type
_entity_poly.pdbx_seq_one_letter_code
_entity_poly.pdbx_strand_id
1 'polypeptide(L)'
;MKIINKQNIITNKQIDNIIRLLGKDYQPSKIVIYETRFDMLRYYPLCFNFTFEEFRGELEGSYDQYSDVVYICIYSQTDDGDDLHSKQLYSLHALCHELRHRYQYVNDFMFDDDVKSEKDADKFATKTINNKSRQISKIMGWKDEWTVEEED
;
A
#
# COMPACT_ATOMS: atom_id res chain seq x y z
N MET A 1 -8.30 -11.58 -6.90
CA MET A 1 -7.35 -10.44 -6.92
C MET A 1 -6.15 -10.80 -7.80
N LYS A 2 -5.76 -9.92 -8.72
CA LYS A 2 -4.54 -10.05 -9.54
C LYS A 2 -3.44 -9.16 -8.96
N ILE A 3 -2.22 -9.66 -8.78
CA ILE A 3 -1.09 -8.84 -8.28
C ILE A 3 -0.02 -8.75 -9.37
N ILE A 4 0.35 -7.53 -9.77
CA ILE A 4 1.45 -7.23 -10.69
C ILE A 4 2.60 -6.67 -9.85
N ASN A 5 3.68 -7.43 -9.74
CA ASN A 5 4.76 -7.14 -8.80
C ASN A 5 6.04 -7.89 -9.19
N LYS A 6 7.19 -7.24 -9.06
CA LYS A 6 8.51 -7.86 -9.25
C LYS A 6 8.93 -8.78 -8.11
N GLN A 7 8.41 -8.54 -6.90
CA GLN A 7 8.61 -9.34 -5.70
C GLN A 7 10.04 -9.31 -5.11
N ASN A 8 10.82 -8.27 -5.39
CA ASN A 8 12.14 -8.09 -4.77
C ASN A 8 12.02 -7.47 -3.37
N ILE A 9 11.04 -6.58 -3.16
CA ILE A 9 10.82 -5.90 -1.86
C ILE A 9 9.77 -6.64 -1.04
N ILE A 10 8.57 -6.83 -1.61
CA ILE A 10 7.46 -7.55 -0.98
C ILE A 10 6.90 -8.58 -1.95
N THR A 11 6.67 -9.80 -1.49
CA THR A 11 6.17 -10.91 -2.32
C THR A 11 4.65 -10.89 -2.44
N ASN A 12 4.11 -11.51 -3.50
CA ASN A 12 2.66 -11.63 -3.68
C ASN A 12 1.99 -12.40 -2.54
N LYS A 13 2.69 -13.38 -1.96
CA LYS A 13 2.20 -14.14 -0.82
C LYS A 13 2.10 -13.28 0.44
N GLN A 14 3.08 -12.40 0.67
CA GLN A 14 3.04 -11.44 1.78
C GLN A 14 1.85 -10.49 1.62
N ILE A 15 1.67 -9.88 0.43
CA ILE A 15 0.53 -9.01 0.14
C ILE A 15 -0.81 -9.72 0.39
N ASP A 16 -0.99 -10.94 -0.13
CA ASP A 16 -2.23 -11.71 0.06
C ASP A 16 -2.50 -12.00 1.55
N ASN A 17 -1.46 -12.35 2.32
CA ASN A 17 -1.61 -12.58 3.76
C ASN A 17 -1.97 -11.31 4.53
N ILE A 18 -1.40 -10.15 4.16
CA ILE A 18 -1.74 -8.86 4.75
C ILE A 18 -3.21 -8.53 4.49
N ILE A 19 -3.69 -8.68 3.26
CA ILE A 19 -5.09 -8.39 2.93
C ILE A 19 -6.05 -9.32 3.68
N ARG A 20 -5.71 -10.61 3.79
CA ARG A 20 -6.48 -11.55 4.62
C ARG A 20 -6.51 -11.17 6.09
N LEU A 21 -5.45 -10.54 6.61
CA LEU A 21 -5.38 -10.03 7.97
C LEU A 21 -6.32 -8.83 8.18
N LEU A 22 -6.60 -8.03 7.14
CA LEU A 22 -7.51 -6.88 7.20
C LEU A 22 -8.98 -7.30 7.02
N GLY A 23 -9.24 -8.21 6.08
CA GLY A 23 -10.58 -8.76 5.82
C GLY A 23 -11.02 -8.58 4.37
N LYS A 24 -12.14 -9.22 4.03
CA LYS A 24 -12.65 -9.29 2.64
C LYS A 24 -12.95 -7.92 2.03
N ASP A 25 -13.39 -6.96 2.84
CA ASP A 25 -13.81 -5.63 2.39
C ASP A 25 -12.61 -4.73 2.05
N TYR A 26 -11.39 -5.22 2.30
CA TYR A 26 -10.14 -4.58 1.89
C TYR A 26 -9.57 -5.17 0.60
N GLN A 27 -10.13 -6.23 0.02
CA GLN A 27 -9.51 -6.97 -1.09
C GLN A 27 -9.85 -6.38 -2.48
N PRO A 28 -8.96 -5.64 -3.17
CA PRO A 28 -9.24 -5.10 -4.50
C PRO A 28 -9.27 -6.18 -5.58
N SER A 29 -9.77 -5.80 -6.75
CA SER A 29 -9.70 -6.61 -7.97
C SER A 29 -8.25 -6.83 -8.40
N LYS A 30 -7.40 -5.79 -8.26
CA LYS A 30 -6.00 -5.80 -8.69
C LYS A 30 -5.11 -4.95 -7.77
N ILE A 31 -3.85 -5.36 -7.63
CA ILE A 31 -2.78 -4.59 -7.01
C ILE A 31 -1.61 -4.48 -7.99
N VAL A 32 -0.99 -3.31 -8.06
CA VAL A 32 0.20 -3.05 -8.86
C VAL A 32 1.28 -2.44 -7.97
N ILE A 33 2.44 -3.09 -7.92
CA ILE A 33 3.59 -2.62 -7.13
C ILE A 33 4.67 -2.14 -8.10
N TYR A 34 5.04 -0.86 -7.97
CA TYR A 34 6.13 -0.23 -8.70
C TYR A 34 7.36 -0.12 -7.78
N GLU A 35 8.31 -1.04 -7.94
CA GLU A 35 9.57 -0.98 -7.20
C GLU A 35 10.51 0.10 -7.74
N THR A 36 10.39 0.42 -9.03
CA THR A 36 11.18 1.43 -9.74
C THR A 36 10.30 2.23 -10.70
N ARG A 37 10.71 3.46 -11.06
CA ARG A 37 10.02 4.25 -12.11
C ARG A 37 9.92 3.53 -13.46
N PHE A 38 10.89 2.66 -13.77
CA PHE A 38 10.85 1.83 -14.99
C PHE A 38 9.72 0.80 -14.97
N ASP A 39 9.21 0.43 -13.79
CA ASP A 39 8.08 -0.48 -13.68
C ASP A 39 6.78 0.15 -14.16
N MET A 40 6.62 1.46 -13.99
CA MET A 40 5.47 2.18 -14.55
C MET A 40 5.43 2.04 -16.07
N LEU A 41 6.57 2.25 -16.75
CA LEU A 41 6.68 2.07 -18.20
C LEU A 41 6.46 0.61 -18.61
N ARG A 42 7.03 -0.33 -17.87
CA ARG A 42 6.91 -1.78 -18.14
C ARG A 42 5.47 -2.27 -17.99
N TYR A 43 4.75 -1.77 -17.00
CA TYR A 43 3.40 -2.22 -16.68
C TYR A 43 2.31 -1.33 -17.27
N TYR A 44 2.66 -0.22 -17.92
CA TYR A 44 1.72 0.65 -18.62
C TYR A 44 0.68 -0.11 -19.48
N PRO A 45 1.06 -1.11 -20.30
CA PRO A 45 0.08 -1.86 -21.11
C PRO A 45 -0.87 -2.78 -20.31
N LEU A 46 -0.62 -2.99 -19.02
CA LEU A 46 -1.40 -3.87 -18.15
C LEU A 46 -2.34 -3.09 -17.22
N CYS A 47 -2.06 -1.81 -17.04
CA CYS A 47 -2.65 -0.97 -16.00
C CYS A 47 -3.32 0.28 -16.57
N PHE A 48 -2.83 0.81 -17.71
CA PHE A 48 -3.30 2.01 -18.45
C PHE A 48 -3.59 3.28 -17.64
N ASN A 49 -3.40 3.27 -16.33
CA ASN A 49 -3.44 4.42 -15.44
C ASN A 49 -2.01 4.88 -15.18
N PHE A 50 -1.75 6.11 -15.58
CA PHE A 50 -0.51 6.81 -15.30
C PHE A 50 -0.90 8.25 -14.97
N THR A 51 -0.79 8.66 -13.72
CA THR A 51 -0.80 10.09 -13.39
C THR A 51 0.64 10.61 -13.37
N PHE A 52 0.82 11.87 -13.73
CA PHE A 52 2.17 12.48 -13.76
C PHE A 52 2.75 12.65 -12.35
N GLU A 53 1.89 12.76 -11.34
CA GLU A 53 2.22 12.89 -9.92
C GLU A 53 2.86 11.60 -9.37
N GLU A 54 2.27 10.43 -9.69
CA GLU A 54 2.86 9.12 -9.37
C GLU A 54 4.28 9.00 -9.94
N PHE A 55 4.50 9.41 -11.19
CA PHE A 55 5.81 9.31 -11.84
C PHE A 55 6.88 10.23 -11.24
N ARG A 56 6.49 11.43 -10.81
CA ARG A 56 7.38 12.34 -10.08
C ARG A 56 7.81 11.74 -8.74
N GLY A 57 6.99 10.83 -8.19
CA GLY A 57 7.21 10.21 -6.89
C GLY A 57 6.70 11.09 -5.76
N GLU A 58 5.69 11.90 -6.03
CA GLU A 58 5.01 12.75 -5.02
C GLU A 58 3.95 11.95 -4.25
N LEU A 59 3.65 10.71 -4.68
CA LEU A 59 2.65 9.82 -4.09
C LEU A 59 3.24 8.42 -3.87
N GLU A 60 3.04 7.87 -2.67
CA GLU A 60 3.46 6.51 -2.28
C GLU A 60 2.47 5.42 -2.71
N GLY A 61 1.24 5.81 -3.02
CA GLY A 61 0.20 4.92 -3.48
C GLY A 61 -0.99 5.69 -4.05
N SER A 62 -1.92 4.94 -4.63
CA SER A 62 -3.23 5.43 -5.02
C SER A 62 -4.24 4.30 -5.14
N TYR A 63 -5.52 4.60 -4.88
CA TYR A 63 -6.64 3.70 -5.13
C TYR A 63 -7.55 4.24 -6.24
N ASP A 64 -7.64 3.51 -7.35
CA ASP A 64 -8.63 3.79 -8.41
C ASP A 64 -9.93 3.03 -8.15
N GLN A 65 -10.95 3.78 -7.74
CA GLN A 65 -12.30 3.29 -7.45
C GLN A 65 -13.01 2.73 -8.70
N TYR A 66 -12.77 3.30 -9.90
CA TYR A 66 -13.47 2.89 -11.12
C TYR A 66 -13.03 1.50 -11.58
N SER A 67 -11.74 1.20 -11.46
CA SER A 67 -11.19 -0.09 -11.85
C SER A 67 -10.92 -1.04 -10.67
N ASP A 68 -11.20 -0.61 -9.44
CA ASP A 68 -10.90 -1.30 -8.17
C ASP A 68 -9.45 -1.80 -8.14
N VAL A 69 -8.51 -0.88 -8.32
CA VAL A 69 -7.06 -1.14 -8.39
C VAL A 69 -6.32 -0.30 -7.35
N VAL A 70 -5.44 -0.96 -6.59
CA VAL A 70 -4.48 -0.30 -5.70
C VAL A 70 -3.10 -0.26 -6.36
N TYR A 71 -2.48 0.90 -6.38
CA TYR A 71 -1.13 1.14 -6.87
C TYR A 71 -0.24 1.50 -5.68
N ILE A 72 0.96 0.92 -5.62
CA ILE A 72 1.96 1.23 -4.58
C ILE A 72 3.28 1.56 -5.26
N CYS A 73 3.86 2.71 -4.92
CA CYS A 73 5.09 3.25 -5.46
C CYS A 73 6.20 3.14 -4.41
N ILE A 74 6.98 2.05 -4.43
CA ILE A 74 8.07 1.88 -3.46
C ILE A 74 9.21 2.89 -3.71
N TYR A 75 9.41 3.30 -4.96
CA TYR A 75 10.50 4.21 -5.32
C TYR A 75 10.31 5.66 -4.82
N SER A 76 9.12 6.04 -4.36
CA SER A 76 8.85 7.39 -3.81
C SER A 76 9.17 7.49 -2.32
N GLN A 77 9.43 6.37 -1.65
CA GLN A 77 9.84 6.34 -0.24
C GLN A 77 11.31 6.76 -0.12
N THR A 78 11.56 8.07 0.02
CA THR A 78 12.91 8.63 0.00
C THR A 78 13.53 8.88 1.38
N ASP A 79 12.72 8.89 2.44
CA ASP A 79 13.12 9.62 3.65
C ASP A 79 13.78 8.77 4.76
N ASP A 80 13.51 7.46 4.85
CA ASP A 80 13.90 6.68 6.05
C ASP A 80 14.68 5.38 5.80
N GLY A 81 15.75 5.49 5.02
CA GLY A 81 16.77 4.45 4.89
C GLY A 81 16.60 3.57 3.66
N ASP A 82 17.71 3.33 2.97
CA ASP A 82 17.73 2.58 1.70
C ASP A 82 17.73 1.05 1.91
N ASP A 83 17.61 0.61 3.18
CA ASP A 83 17.61 -0.80 3.52
C ASP A 83 16.26 -1.46 3.22
N LEU A 84 16.33 -2.78 3.00
CA LEU A 84 15.17 -3.58 2.60
C LEU A 84 14.02 -3.49 3.61
N HIS A 85 14.35 -3.39 4.90
CA HIS A 85 13.35 -3.43 5.95
C HIS A 85 12.53 -2.15 5.98
N SER A 86 13.17 -0.98 5.95
CA SER A 86 12.47 0.31 5.84
C SER A 86 11.55 0.32 4.63
N LYS A 87 12.05 -0.04 3.44
CA LYS A 87 11.22 -0.13 2.23
C LYS A 87 10.02 -1.05 2.41
N GLN A 88 10.20 -2.21 3.05
CA GLN A 88 9.10 -3.11 3.33
C GLN A 88 8.08 -2.50 4.29
N LEU A 89 8.52 -1.82 5.35
CA LEU A 89 7.65 -1.22 6.36
C LEU A 89 6.81 -0.07 5.77
N TYR A 90 7.43 0.88 5.09
CA TYR A 90 6.72 1.99 4.45
C TYR A 90 5.82 1.50 3.31
N SER A 91 6.25 0.49 2.53
CA SER A 91 5.39 -0.13 1.51
C SER A 91 4.16 -0.81 2.11
N LEU A 92 4.27 -1.37 3.33
CA LEU A 92 3.12 -1.91 4.03
C LEU A 92 2.21 -0.80 4.58
N HIS A 93 2.77 0.33 4.98
CA HIS A 93 2.01 1.50 5.44
C HIS A 93 1.17 2.05 4.29
N ALA A 94 1.82 2.40 3.17
CA ALA A 94 1.13 2.82 1.95
C ALA A 94 0.10 1.79 1.48
N LEU A 95 0.42 0.50 1.54
CA LEU A 95 -0.55 -0.56 1.21
C LEU A 95 -1.77 -0.52 2.14
N CYS A 96 -1.59 -0.38 3.45
CA CYS A 96 -2.71 -0.32 4.38
C CYS A 96 -3.55 0.95 4.19
N HIS A 97 -2.90 2.07 3.87
CA HIS A 97 -3.54 3.35 3.53
C HIS A 97 -4.47 3.21 2.33
N GLU A 98 -3.96 2.73 1.20
CA GLU A 98 -4.76 2.59 -0.02
C GLU A 98 -5.87 1.54 0.10
N LEU A 99 -5.61 0.45 0.84
CA LEU A 99 -6.66 -0.54 1.12
C LEU A 99 -7.75 0.04 2.04
N ARG A 100 -7.44 1.07 2.84
CA ARG A 100 -8.44 1.78 3.63
C ARG A 100 -9.34 2.64 2.76
N HIS A 101 -8.81 3.32 1.75
CA HIS A 101 -9.62 4.02 0.74
C HIS A 101 -10.57 3.07 0.00
N ARG A 102 -10.09 1.88 -0.34
CA ARG A 102 -10.98 0.84 -0.85
C ARG A 102 -12.11 0.53 0.12
N TYR A 103 -11.79 0.24 1.38
CA TYR A 103 -12.80 -0.08 2.40
C TYR A 103 -13.82 1.05 2.55
N GLN A 104 -13.36 2.31 2.60
CA GLN A 104 -14.20 3.50 2.69
C GLN A 104 -15.18 3.56 1.52
N TYR A 105 -14.70 3.35 0.30
CA TYR A 105 -15.52 3.31 -0.91
C TYR A 105 -16.57 2.19 -0.89
N VAL A 106 -16.18 0.94 -0.65
CA VAL A 106 -17.12 -0.20 -0.71
C VAL A 106 -18.15 -0.23 0.44
N ASN A 107 -17.91 0.52 1.52
CA ASN A 107 -18.81 0.61 2.67
C ASN A 107 -19.55 1.95 2.77
N ASP A 108 -19.46 2.82 1.76
CA ASP A 108 -20.11 4.14 1.77
C ASP A 108 -19.70 4.97 3.00
N PHE A 109 -18.43 4.86 3.42
CA PHE A 109 -17.91 5.41 4.66
C PHE A 109 -16.87 6.49 4.38
N MET A 110 -17.20 7.75 4.71
CA MET A 110 -16.28 8.90 4.67
C MET A 110 -15.62 9.20 3.31
N PHE A 111 -16.14 8.67 2.18
CA PHE A 111 -15.53 8.87 0.85
C PHE A 111 -15.82 10.27 0.24
N ASP A 112 -16.77 11.03 0.77
CA ASP A 112 -17.15 12.36 0.27
C ASP A 112 -16.34 13.54 0.90
N ASP A 113 -15.45 13.25 1.86
CA ASP A 113 -14.65 14.25 2.57
C ASP A 113 -13.17 13.86 2.52
N ASP A 114 -12.47 14.27 1.45
CA ASP A 114 -11.07 13.92 1.18
C ASP A 114 -10.18 14.12 2.41
N VAL A 115 -10.31 15.26 3.12
CA VAL A 115 -9.47 15.56 4.28
C VAL A 115 -9.70 14.59 5.44
N LYS A 116 -10.95 14.16 5.68
CA LYS A 116 -11.23 13.15 6.71
C LYS A 116 -10.87 11.75 6.24
N SER A 117 -11.08 11.46 4.95
CA SER A 117 -10.75 10.19 4.30
C SER A 117 -9.25 9.89 4.45
N GLU A 118 -8.39 10.84 4.05
CA GLU A 118 -6.94 10.73 4.19
C GLU A 118 -6.51 10.55 5.65
N LYS A 119 -7.01 11.41 6.56
CA LYS A 119 -6.68 11.31 7.99
C LYS A 119 -7.11 9.99 8.63
N ASP A 120 -8.22 9.40 8.18
CA ASP A 120 -8.65 8.07 8.63
C ASP A 120 -7.78 6.97 8.03
N ALA A 121 -7.36 7.09 6.76
CA ALA A 121 -6.46 6.16 6.10
C ALA A 121 -5.08 6.12 6.76
N ASP A 122 -4.47 7.27 7.06
CA ASP A 122 -3.17 7.35 7.74
C ASP A 122 -3.24 6.70 9.14
N LYS A 123 -4.23 7.12 9.93
CA LYS A 123 -4.45 6.58 11.29
C LYS A 123 -4.72 5.09 11.26
N PHE A 124 -5.46 4.62 10.26
CA PHE A 124 -5.73 3.21 10.08
C PHE A 124 -4.45 2.45 9.74
N ALA A 125 -3.63 2.95 8.81
CA ALA A 125 -2.38 2.33 8.41
C ALA A 125 -1.42 2.19 9.60
N THR A 126 -1.15 3.29 10.30
CA THR A 126 -0.26 3.30 11.47
C THR A 126 -0.77 2.38 12.58
N LYS A 127 -2.06 2.48 12.95
CA LYS A 127 -2.64 1.60 13.98
C LYS A 127 -2.63 0.14 13.55
N THR A 128 -2.85 -0.15 12.28
CA THR A 128 -2.85 -1.54 11.77
C THR A 128 -1.47 -2.14 11.88
N ILE A 129 -0.43 -1.42 11.45
CA ILE A 129 0.94 -1.87 11.57
C ILE A 129 1.31 -2.08 13.04
N ASN A 130 1.03 -1.11 13.90
CA ASN A 130 1.43 -1.15 15.30
C ASN A 130 0.67 -2.21 16.10
N ASN A 131 -0.64 -2.32 15.92
CA ASN A 131 -1.46 -3.28 16.67
C ASN A 131 -1.33 -4.72 16.17
N LYS A 132 -0.88 -4.91 14.91
CA LYS A 132 -0.70 -6.23 14.30
C LYS A 132 0.76 -6.55 13.99
N SER A 133 1.70 -5.81 14.57
CA SER A 133 3.15 -5.93 14.38
C SER A 133 3.61 -7.39 14.45
N ARG A 134 3.15 -8.12 15.47
CA ARG A 134 3.45 -9.54 15.66
C ARG A 134 3.02 -10.44 14.50
N GLN A 135 1.81 -10.24 13.96
CA GLN A 135 1.33 -11.00 12.81
C GLN A 135 2.09 -10.59 11.55
N ILE A 136 2.34 -9.30 11.37
CA ILE A 136 3.04 -8.73 10.22
C ILE A 136 4.47 -9.24 10.16
N SER A 137 5.23 -9.21 11.27
CA SER A 137 6.59 -9.77 11.32
C SER A 137 6.63 -11.24 10.91
N LYS A 138 5.62 -12.04 11.28
CA LYS A 138 5.52 -13.44 10.84
C LYS A 138 5.24 -13.58 9.35
N ILE A 139 4.38 -12.72 8.79
CA ILE A 139 4.08 -12.69 7.35
C ILE A 139 5.33 -12.29 6.57
N MET A 140 6.04 -11.28 7.07
CA MET A 140 7.22 -10.71 6.43
C MET A 140 8.48 -11.55 6.63
N GLY A 141 8.53 -12.39 7.67
CA GLY A 141 9.72 -13.14 8.05
C GLY A 141 10.77 -12.28 8.77
N TRP A 142 10.34 -11.20 9.43
CA TRP A 142 11.21 -10.35 10.22
C TRP A 142 11.60 -11.03 11.54
N LYS A 143 12.82 -10.72 12.03
CA LYS A 143 13.30 -11.24 13.31
C LYS A 143 12.56 -10.61 14.49
N ASP A 144 12.28 -9.31 14.37
CA ASP A 144 11.72 -8.47 15.42
C ASP A 144 10.37 -7.87 14.99
N GLU A 145 9.62 -7.36 15.97
CA GLU A 145 8.40 -6.57 15.74
C GLU A 145 8.76 -5.10 15.51
N TRP A 146 8.05 -4.46 14.58
CA TRP A 146 8.28 -3.07 14.21
C TRP A 146 6.98 -2.27 14.26
N THR A 147 7.14 -0.99 14.56
CA THR A 147 6.08 0.00 14.64
C THR A 147 6.46 1.22 13.81
N VAL A 148 5.45 1.95 13.33
CA VAL A 148 5.59 3.24 12.64
C VAL A 148 5.15 4.33 13.61
N GLU A 149 5.88 5.44 13.68
CA GLU A 149 5.49 6.64 14.43
C GLU A 149 4.50 7.46 13.58
N GLU A 150 3.46 8.06 14.20
CA GLU A 150 2.61 9.01 13.47
C GLU A 150 3.44 10.29 13.21
N GLU A 151 3.53 10.77 11.97
CA GLU A 151 4.04 12.12 11.73
C GLU A 151 3.03 13.13 12.30
N ASP A 152 3.45 13.89 13.32
CA ASP A 152 2.64 14.90 14.02
C ASP A 152 2.27 16.12 13.14
#